data_AF-A0A7S1ARJ1-F1
#
_entry.id   AF-A0A7S1ARJ1-F1
#
_cell.length_a   1.000
_cell.length_b   1.000
_cell.length_c   1.000
_cell.angle_alpha   90.00
_cell.angle_beta   90.00
_cell.angle_gamma   90.00
#
_symmetry.space_group_name_H-M   'P 1'
#
loop_
_entity.id
_entity.type
_entity.pdbx_description
1 polymer ?
#
loop_
_entity_poly.entity_id
_entity_poly.type
_entity_poly.pdbx_seq_one_letter_code
_entity_poly.pdbx_strand_id
1 'polypeptide(L)'
;MVDRLSDDQLRSIKDAVTVLIDADFASIPEVQRVASSLRDLLNQVDVYLTSPSQEADEEVKHDKAREQCTFYFIDANKLRSEGDTFDRMPEFGTLQQMGGWLVQKAIEIPKAHTGVYVDDMLAVSHSWESKSHPDTIGEQWRNIRKFMNTERGSTFKWE
;
A
#
# COMPACT_ATOMS: atom_id res chain seq x y z
N MET A 1 -12.83 -17.49 -13.53
CA MET A 1 -12.62 -16.22 -12.81
C MET A 1 -11.69 -15.42 -13.71
N VAL A 2 -12.16 -14.32 -14.31
CA VAL A 2 -11.29 -13.52 -15.20
C VAL A 2 -10.38 -12.73 -14.27
N ASP A 3 -9.07 -12.98 -14.33
CA ASP A 3 -8.09 -12.26 -13.51
C ASP A 3 -8.23 -10.76 -13.78
N ARG A 4 -8.65 -10.03 -12.76
CA ARG A 4 -8.65 -8.57 -12.77
C ARG A 4 -7.18 -8.14 -12.84
N LEU A 5 -6.87 -7.22 -13.75
CA LEU A 5 -5.55 -6.58 -13.79
C LEU A 5 -5.25 -5.96 -12.42
N SER A 6 -4.01 -6.09 -11.96
CA SER A 6 -3.60 -5.47 -10.70
C SER A 6 -3.66 -3.94 -10.81
N ASP A 7 -3.76 -3.24 -9.67
CA ASP A 7 -3.76 -1.77 -9.66
C ASP A 7 -2.50 -1.19 -10.29
N ASP A 8 -1.34 -1.83 -10.16
CA ASP A 8 -0.09 -1.42 -10.80
C ASP A 8 -0.14 -1.56 -12.34
N GLN A 9 -0.76 -2.64 -12.83
CA GLN A 9 -1.00 -2.84 -14.26
C GLN A 9 -1.98 -1.79 -14.80
N LEU A 10 -3.05 -1.50 -14.04
CA LEU A 10 -4.03 -0.47 -14.39
C LEU A 10 -3.41 0.93 -14.39
N ARG A 11 -2.53 1.25 -13.42
CA ARG A 11 -1.75 2.51 -13.40
C ARG A 11 -0.82 2.60 -14.61
N SER A 12 -0.11 1.53 -14.93
CA SER A 12 0.76 1.48 -16.12
C SER A 12 -0.02 1.70 -17.41
N ILE A 13 -1.21 1.11 -17.55
CA ILE A 13 -2.11 1.34 -18.69
C ILE A 13 -2.57 2.80 -18.72
N LYS A 14 -2.96 3.36 -17.58
CA LYS A 14 -3.37 4.77 -17.47
C LYS A 14 -2.26 5.70 -17.95
N ASP A 15 -1.02 5.49 -17.50
CA ASP A 15 0.12 6.34 -17.87
C ASP A 15 0.42 6.22 -19.38
N ALA A 16 0.49 4.99 -19.90
CA ALA A 16 0.75 4.76 -21.33
C ALA A 16 -0.34 5.37 -22.24
N VAL A 17 -1.61 5.21 -21.87
CA VAL A 17 -2.73 5.76 -22.64
C VAL A 17 -2.78 7.28 -22.51
N THR A 18 -2.44 7.85 -21.35
CA THR A 18 -2.37 9.31 -21.17
C THR A 18 -1.35 9.93 -22.13
N VAL A 19 -0.17 9.32 -22.27
CA VAL A 19 0.86 9.76 -23.24
C VAL A 19 0.33 9.75 -24.67
N LEU A 20 -0.41 8.72 -25.07
CA LEU A 20 -0.93 8.60 -26.42
C LEU A 20 -2.00 9.65 -26.77
N ILE A 21 -2.69 10.20 -25.79
CA ILE A 21 -3.74 11.22 -26.00
C ILE A 21 -3.18 12.65 -25.77
N ASP A 22 -1.92 12.77 -25.37
CA ASP A 22 -1.23 14.05 -25.21
C ASP A 22 -1.18 14.83 -26.53
N ALA A 23 -1.13 16.16 -26.44
CA ALA A 23 -1.10 17.08 -27.56
C ALA A 23 0.03 16.79 -28.55
N ASP A 24 1.16 16.28 -28.04
CA ASP A 24 2.34 15.92 -28.83
C ASP A 24 2.06 14.76 -29.80
N PHE A 25 1.13 13.85 -29.47
CA PHE A 25 0.76 12.69 -30.30
C PHE A 25 -0.62 12.82 -30.93
N ALA A 26 -1.43 13.81 -30.52
CA ALA A 26 -2.79 14.06 -31.02
C ALA A 26 -2.86 14.38 -32.53
N SER A 27 -1.74 14.73 -33.16
CA SER A 27 -1.63 14.98 -34.60
C SER A 27 -1.46 13.71 -35.44
N ILE A 28 -1.17 12.56 -34.82
CA ILE A 28 -0.97 11.29 -35.51
C ILE A 28 -2.33 10.73 -35.99
N PRO A 29 -2.55 10.50 -37.30
CA PRO A 29 -3.85 10.07 -37.84
C PRO A 29 -4.38 8.76 -37.23
N GLU A 30 -3.48 7.81 -36.96
CA GLU A 30 -3.81 6.53 -36.32
C GLU A 30 -4.31 6.73 -34.89
N VAL A 31 -3.70 7.64 -34.14
CA VAL A 31 -4.11 8.01 -32.78
C VAL A 31 -5.47 8.69 -32.81
N GLN A 32 -5.71 9.60 -33.76
CA GLN A 32 -7.01 10.27 -33.92
C GLN A 32 -8.16 9.28 -34.17
N ARG A 33 -7.90 8.21 -34.94
CA ARG A 33 -8.89 7.17 -35.22
C ARG A 33 -9.34 6.40 -33.96
N VAL A 34 -8.47 6.27 -32.97
CA VAL A 34 -8.76 5.52 -31.73
C VAL A 34 -8.93 6.41 -30.50
N ALA A 35 -8.80 7.73 -30.64
CA ALA A 35 -8.78 8.67 -29.52
C ALA A 35 -10.03 8.62 -28.64
N SER A 36 -11.22 8.38 -29.21
CA SER A 36 -12.44 8.18 -28.41
C SER A 36 -12.35 6.92 -27.57
N SER A 37 -11.94 5.80 -28.16
CA SER A 37 -11.77 4.52 -27.46
C SER A 37 -10.70 4.58 -26.39
N LEU A 38 -9.60 5.31 -26.62
CA LEU A 38 -8.55 5.53 -25.63
C LEU A 38 -9.04 6.37 -24.44
N ARG A 39 -9.87 7.40 -24.68
CA ARG A 39 -10.52 8.18 -23.61
C ARG A 39 -11.51 7.35 -22.82
N ASP A 40 -12.31 6.52 -23.49
CA ASP A 40 -13.25 5.60 -22.83
C ASP A 40 -12.49 4.59 -21.96
N LEU A 41 -11.38 4.06 -22.47
CA LEU A 41 -10.49 3.19 -21.70
C LEU A 41 -9.91 3.89 -20.47
N LEU A 42 -9.43 5.14 -20.60
CA LEU A 42 -8.95 5.92 -19.45
C LEU A 42 -10.04 6.08 -18.39
N ASN A 43 -11.25 6.46 -18.80
CA ASN A 43 -12.37 6.62 -17.87
C ASN A 43 -12.69 5.31 -17.15
N GLN A 44 -12.70 4.18 -17.86
CA GLN A 44 -12.91 2.87 -17.24
C GLN A 44 -11.79 2.51 -16.26
N VAL A 45 -10.53 2.67 -16.65
CA VAL A 45 -9.38 2.42 -15.78
C VAL A 45 -9.42 3.30 -14.54
N ASP A 46 -9.80 4.58 -14.68
CA ASP A 46 -9.92 5.50 -13.56
C ASP A 46 -11.04 5.09 -12.59
N VAL A 47 -12.18 4.64 -13.12
CA VAL A 47 -13.26 4.06 -12.30
C VAL A 47 -12.78 2.82 -11.56
N TYR A 48 -12.03 1.91 -12.21
CA TYR A 48 -11.50 0.71 -11.54
C TYR A 48 -10.45 1.02 -10.47
N LEU A 49 -9.62 2.03 -10.68
CA LEU A 49 -8.59 2.47 -9.73
C LEU A 49 -9.17 3.25 -8.53
N THR A 50 -10.37 3.84 -8.68
CA THR A 50 -11.00 4.68 -7.65
C THR A 50 -12.17 4.01 -6.94
N SER A 51 -12.76 2.98 -7.54
CA SER A 51 -13.83 2.20 -6.91
C SER A 51 -13.22 1.26 -5.86
N PRO A 52 -13.76 1.23 -4.62
CA PRO A 52 -13.43 0.21 -3.65
C PRO A 52 -13.56 -1.18 -4.29
N SER A 53 -12.57 -2.06 -4.11
CA SER A 53 -12.70 -3.43 -4.58
C SER A 53 -13.80 -4.14 -3.78
N GLN A 54 -14.52 -5.08 -4.41
CA GLN A 54 -15.51 -5.91 -3.71
C GLN A 54 -14.86 -6.65 -2.52
N GLU A 55 -13.61 -7.08 -2.69
CA GLU A 55 -12.81 -7.70 -1.64
C GLU A 55 -12.60 -6.76 -0.44
N ALA A 56 -12.26 -5.50 -0.68
CA ALA A 56 -12.11 -4.50 0.38
C ALA A 56 -13.45 -4.22 1.09
N ASP A 57 -14.55 -4.14 0.34
CA ASP A 57 -15.90 -3.96 0.90
C ASP A 57 -16.32 -5.16 1.77
N GLU A 58 -15.97 -6.38 1.37
CA GLU A 58 -16.23 -7.60 2.13
C GLU A 58 -15.39 -7.65 3.41
N GLU A 59 -14.10 -7.29 3.33
CA GLU A 59 -13.22 -7.20 4.51
C GLU A 59 -13.75 -6.16 5.52
N VAL A 60 -14.14 -4.97 5.04
CA VAL A 60 -14.74 -3.93 5.89
C VAL A 60 -16.04 -4.41 6.55
N LYS A 61 -16.91 -5.11 5.82
CA LYS A 61 -18.15 -5.68 6.39
C LYS A 61 -17.83 -6.76 7.43
N HIS A 62 -16.88 -7.65 7.12
CA HIS A 62 -16.43 -8.72 7.99
C HIS A 62 -15.88 -8.19 9.33
N ASP A 63 -15.07 -7.14 9.26
CA ASP A 63 -14.46 -6.47 10.40
C ASP A 63 -15.47 -5.71 11.24
N LYS A 64 -16.37 -4.96 10.58
CA LYS A 64 -17.47 -4.26 11.25
C LYS A 64 -18.38 -5.22 12.02
N ALA A 65 -18.65 -6.40 11.47
CA ALA A 65 -19.47 -7.41 12.14
C ALA A 65 -18.83 -8.00 13.41
N ARG A 66 -17.50 -7.86 13.56
CA ARG A 66 -16.72 -8.37 14.70
C ARG A 66 -16.16 -7.27 15.60
N GLU A 67 -16.55 -6.01 15.36
CA GLU A 67 -16.01 -4.85 16.09
C GLU A 67 -14.48 -4.80 16.09
N GLN A 68 -13.87 -5.18 14.97
CA GLN A 68 -12.43 -5.19 14.78
C GLN A 68 -12.02 -4.36 13.55
N CYS A 69 -10.73 -4.12 13.40
CA CYS A 69 -10.14 -3.60 12.19
C CYS A 69 -8.83 -4.35 11.90
N THR A 70 -8.71 -4.89 10.70
CA THR A 70 -7.60 -5.72 10.28
C THR A 70 -6.57 -4.87 9.56
N PHE A 71 -5.30 -5.02 9.97
CA PHE A 71 -4.18 -4.29 9.39
C PHE A 71 -3.05 -5.27 9.05
N TYR A 72 -2.24 -4.88 8.09
CA TYR A 72 -0.94 -5.50 7.84
C TYR A 72 0.17 -4.74 8.55
N PHE A 73 0.97 -5.46 9.32
CA PHE A 73 2.14 -4.95 10.03
C PHE A 73 3.42 -5.51 9.44
N ILE A 74 4.50 -4.75 9.55
CA ILE A 74 5.84 -5.27 9.25
C ILE A 74 6.28 -6.15 10.42
N ASP A 75 6.72 -7.37 10.12
CA ASP A 75 7.28 -8.29 11.11
C ASP A 75 8.55 -7.70 11.74
N ALA A 76 8.54 -7.58 13.07
CA ALA A 76 9.64 -6.98 13.83
C ALA A 76 10.95 -7.80 13.75
N ASN A 77 10.86 -9.13 13.64
CA ASN A 77 12.03 -10.00 13.48
C ASN A 77 12.63 -9.83 12.07
N LYS A 78 11.78 -9.77 11.03
CA LYS A 78 12.23 -9.47 9.66
C LYS A 78 12.89 -8.12 9.55
N LEU A 79 12.29 -7.09 10.14
CA LEU A 79 12.86 -5.75 10.19
C LEU A 79 14.25 -5.74 10.85
N ARG A 80 14.50 -6.58 11.85
CA ARG A 80 15.82 -6.70 12.50
C ARG A 80 16.82 -7.49 11.66
N SER A 81 16.41 -8.62 11.08
CA SER A 81 17.33 -9.51 10.34
C SER A 81 17.66 -9.01 8.94
N GLU A 82 16.70 -8.38 8.29
CA GLU A 82 16.74 -8.06 6.85
C GLU A 82 16.43 -6.57 6.59
N GLY A 83 16.29 -5.73 7.62
CA GLY A 83 15.97 -4.30 7.45
C GLY A 83 17.02 -3.49 6.69
N ASP A 84 18.25 -3.98 6.60
CA ASP A 84 19.34 -3.41 5.78
C ASP A 84 19.14 -3.62 4.27
N THR A 85 18.19 -4.45 3.85
CA THR A 85 17.87 -4.65 2.43
C THR A 85 17.24 -3.42 1.78
N PHE A 86 16.70 -2.49 2.59
CA PHE A 86 16.03 -1.30 2.10
C PHE A 86 16.69 -0.02 2.62
N ASP A 87 16.90 0.93 1.72
CA ASP A 87 17.37 2.28 2.05
C ASP A 87 16.23 3.22 2.49
N ARG A 88 14.97 2.84 2.19
CA ARG A 88 13.75 3.61 2.46
C ARG A 88 12.59 2.68 2.79
N MET A 89 11.49 3.22 3.31
CA MET A 89 10.28 2.43 3.59
C MET A 89 9.85 1.67 2.32
N PRO A 90 9.80 0.34 2.35
CA PRO A 90 9.37 -0.46 1.22
C PRO A 90 7.86 -0.31 1.00
N GLU A 91 7.44 -0.37 -0.26
CA GLU A 91 6.03 -0.35 -0.62
C GLU A 91 5.34 -1.65 -0.19
N PHE A 92 4.06 -1.55 0.14
CA PHE A 92 3.24 -2.70 0.56
C PHE A 92 3.29 -3.85 -0.46
N GLY A 93 3.10 -3.56 -1.75
CA GLY A 93 3.14 -4.58 -2.80
C GLY A 93 4.50 -5.28 -2.92
N THR A 94 5.60 -4.55 -2.69
CA THR A 94 6.96 -5.13 -2.66
C THR A 94 7.08 -6.12 -1.50
N LEU A 95 6.63 -5.74 -0.31
CA LEU A 95 6.67 -6.62 0.87
C LEU A 95 5.76 -7.85 0.72
N GLN A 96 4.60 -7.71 0.08
CA GLN A 96 3.72 -8.84 -0.24
C GLN A 96 4.41 -9.85 -1.16
N GLN A 97 5.10 -9.38 -2.20
CA GLN A 97 5.81 -10.25 -3.15
C GLN A 97 7.01 -10.98 -2.52
N MET A 98 7.73 -10.30 -1.61
CA MET A 98 8.87 -10.91 -0.92
C MET A 98 8.46 -12.00 0.07
N GLY A 99 7.24 -11.95 0.61
CA GLY A 99 6.70 -12.93 1.54
C GLY A 99 7.36 -12.87 2.92
N GLY A 100 6.59 -13.20 3.96
CA GLY A 100 7.08 -13.26 5.34
C GLY A 100 7.40 -11.92 6.01
N TRP A 101 7.35 -10.80 5.28
CA TRP A 101 7.54 -9.45 5.81
C TRP A 101 6.28 -8.86 6.46
N LEU A 102 5.11 -9.29 5.99
CA LEU A 102 3.82 -8.74 6.41
C LEU A 102 3.06 -9.75 7.26
N VAL A 103 2.52 -9.25 8.37
CA VAL A 103 1.71 -9.99 9.31
C VAL A 103 0.36 -9.32 9.41
N GLN A 104 -0.71 -10.06 9.14
CA GLN A 104 -2.07 -9.56 9.27
C GLN A 104 -2.54 -9.71 10.73
N LYS A 105 -3.01 -8.63 11.35
CA LYS A 105 -3.63 -8.65 12.68
C LYS A 105 -4.95 -7.90 12.69
N ALA A 106 -5.95 -8.54 13.28
CA ALA A 106 -7.19 -7.90 13.68
C ALA A 106 -7.02 -7.20 15.03
N ILE A 107 -7.35 -5.91 15.07
CA ILE A 107 -7.40 -5.09 16.27
C ILE A 107 -8.86 -4.95 16.68
N GLU A 108 -9.24 -5.60 17.78
CA GLU A 108 -10.56 -5.36 18.39
C GLU A 108 -10.61 -3.93 18.95
N ILE A 109 -11.60 -3.14 18.51
CA ILE A 109 -11.75 -1.73 18.88
C ILE A 109 -11.87 -1.54 20.41
N PRO A 110 -12.66 -2.36 21.15
CA PRO A 110 -12.73 -2.23 22.61
C PRO A 110 -11.38 -2.43 23.31
N LYS A 111 -10.56 -3.37 22.85
CA LYS A 111 -9.23 -3.67 23.42
C LYS A 111 -8.21 -2.58 23.10
N ALA A 112 -8.34 -1.93 21.94
CA ALA A 112 -7.48 -0.82 21.56
C ALA A 112 -7.64 0.36 22.53
N HIS A 113 -8.88 0.66 22.94
CA HIS A 113 -9.15 1.74 23.89
C HIS A 113 -8.62 1.46 25.30
N THR A 114 -8.47 0.17 25.67
CA THR A 114 -7.90 -0.22 26.97
C THR A 114 -6.38 -0.39 26.94
N GLY A 115 -5.72 -0.09 25.81
CA GLY A 115 -4.26 -0.13 25.69
C GLY A 115 -3.66 -1.53 25.60
N VAL A 116 -4.42 -2.57 25.21
CA VAL A 116 -3.94 -3.97 25.19
C VAL A 116 -2.77 -4.17 24.21
N TYR A 117 -2.67 -3.34 23.17
CA TYR A 117 -1.69 -3.52 22.09
C TYR A 117 -0.43 -2.66 22.22
N VAL A 118 -0.28 -1.87 23.29
CA VAL A 118 0.80 -0.86 23.41
C VAL A 118 2.21 -1.45 23.49
N ASP A 119 2.32 -2.70 23.95
CA ASP A 119 3.59 -3.40 24.11
C ASP A 119 3.96 -4.26 22.88
N ASP A 120 2.98 -4.52 22.01
CA ASP A 120 3.11 -5.48 20.89
C ASP A 120 3.06 -4.81 19.51
N MET A 121 2.56 -3.57 19.44
CA MET A 121 2.39 -2.84 18.18
C MET A 121 3.04 -1.46 18.24
N LEU A 122 3.79 -1.13 17.18
CA LEU A 122 4.30 0.21 16.96
C LEU A 122 3.51 0.85 15.81
N ALA A 123 2.73 1.88 16.12
CA ALA A 123 2.08 2.70 15.11
C ALA A 123 2.97 3.89 14.77
N VAL A 124 3.28 4.07 13.48
CA VAL A 124 4.06 5.21 12.98
C VAL A 124 3.14 6.08 12.13
N SER A 125 2.71 7.21 12.70
CA SER A 125 1.99 8.22 11.93
C SER A 125 3.00 9.01 11.10
N HIS A 126 2.81 9.01 9.78
CA HIS A 126 3.60 9.82 8.86
C HIS A 126 2.71 10.85 8.17
N SER A 127 3.21 12.07 8.04
CA SER A 127 2.65 13.04 7.09
C SER A 127 3.29 12.76 5.75
N TRP A 128 2.48 12.63 4.71
CA TRP A 128 2.97 12.49 3.34
C TRP A 128 3.60 13.82 2.94
N GLU A 129 4.94 13.89 2.85
CA GLU A 129 5.64 15.08 2.37
C GLU A 129 5.38 15.33 0.88
N SER A 130 5.15 14.24 0.13
CA SER A 130 4.66 14.27 -1.25
C SER A 130 3.55 13.24 -1.43
N LYS A 131 2.61 13.49 -2.36
CA LYS A 131 1.48 12.58 -2.65
C LYS A 131 1.93 11.19 -3.13
N SER A 132 3.18 11.05 -3.62
CA SER A 132 3.67 9.81 -4.23
C SER A 132 4.53 8.97 -3.30
N HIS A 133 5.18 9.52 -2.27
CA HIS A 133 6.11 8.76 -1.42
C HIS A 133 6.06 9.23 0.04
N PRO A 134 5.74 8.34 1.00
CA PRO A 134 5.72 8.69 2.42
C PRO A 134 7.13 8.82 3.03
N ASP A 135 8.16 8.19 2.46
CA ASP A 135 9.54 8.19 2.97
C ASP A 135 10.57 8.43 1.85
N THR A 136 10.48 9.58 1.19
CA THR A 136 11.24 9.91 -0.03
C THR A 136 12.76 9.77 0.15
N ILE A 137 13.27 10.10 1.35
CA ILE A 137 14.72 10.12 1.67
C ILE A 137 15.14 9.01 2.66
N GLY A 138 14.25 8.08 3.01
CA GLY A 138 14.57 6.99 3.93
C GLY A 138 14.76 7.39 5.39
N GLU A 139 14.32 8.59 5.79
CA GLU A 139 14.47 9.06 7.17
C GLU A 139 13.55 8.28 8.12
N GLN A 140 12.31 8.01 7.70
CA GLN A 140 11.36 7.29 8.55
C GLN A 140 11.83 5.85 8.75
N TRP A 141 12.27 5.19 7.68
CA TRP A 141 12.83 3.85 7.76
C TRP A 141 14.02 3.77 8.72
N ARG A 142 14.99 4.70 8.59
CA ARG A 142 16.14 4.76 9.50
C ARG A 142 15.70 5.00 10.95
N ASN A 143 14.73 5.87 11.19
CA ASN A 143 14.23 6.15 12.53
C ASN A 143 13.53 4.93 13.16
N ILE A 144 12.71 4.22 12.39
CA ILE A 144 12.08 2.97 12.82
C ILE A 144 13.15 1.94 13.18
N ARG A 145 14.13 1.72 12.30
CA ARG A 145 15.23 0.78 12.56
C ARG A 145 16.04 1.17 13.79
N LYS A 146 16.35 2.46 13.96
CA LYS A 146 17.01 2.99 15.15
C LYS A 146 16.18 2.73 16.41
N PHE A 147 14.87 2.94 16.36
CA PHE A 147 13.97 2.63 17.46
C PHE A 147 13.98 1.15 17.82
N MET A 148 13.95 0.25 16.82
CA MET A 148 13.98 -1.21 17.04
C MET A 148 15.24 -1.71 17.75
N ASN A 149 16.33 -0.95 17.67
CA ASN A 149 17.59 -1.24 18.36
C ASN A 149 17.66 -0.69 19.80
N THR A 150 16.62 0.01 20.27
CA THR A 150 16.53 0.46 21.67
C THR A 150 16.04 -0.67 22.58
N GLU A 151 16.20 -0.49 23.90
CA GLU A 151 15.68 -1.44 24.89
C GLU A 151 14.17 -1.71 24.69
N ARG A 152 13.38 -0.65 24.52
CA ARG A 152 11.95 -0.75 24.22
C ARG A 152 11.69 -1.36 22.85
N GLY A 153 12.46 -1.00 21.83
CA GLY A 153 12.34 -1.59 20.50
C GLY A 153 12.59 -3.10 20.47
N SER A 154 13.46 -3.60 21.36
CA SER A 154 13.81 -5.01 21.45
C SER A 154 12.70 -5.90 22.04
N THR A 155 11.72 -5.31 22.73
CA THR A 155 10.61 -6.07 23.34
C THR A 155 9.56 -6.49 22.32
N PHE A 156 9.45 -5.78 21.19
CA PHE A 156 8.52 -6.12 20.11
C PHE A 156 8.95 -7.43 19.44
N LYS A 157 8.46 -8.55 19.93
CA LYS A 157 8.73 -9.86 19.34
C LYS A 157 7.46 -10.37 18.69
N TRP A 158 7.65 -11.02 17.55
CA TRP A 158 6.60 -11.81 16.97
C TRP A 158 6.81 -13.28 17.35
N GLU A 159 5.78 -13.92 17.92
CA GLU A 159 5.69 -15.36 18.21
C GLU A 159 4.93 -16.08 17.09
#